data_AF-A0A814QRJ0-F1
#
_entry.id   AF-A0A814QRJ0-F1
#
_cell.length_a   1.000
_cell.length_b   1.000
_cell.length_c   1.000
_cell.angle_alpha   90.00
_cell.angle_beta   90.00
_cell.angle_gamma   90.00
#
_symmetry.space_group_name_H-M   'P 1'
#
loop_
_entity.id
_entity.type
_entity.pdbx_description
1 polymer ?
#
loop_
_entity_poly.entity_id
_entity_poly.type
_entity_poly.pdbx_seq_one_letter_code
_entity_poly.pdbx_strand_id
1 'polypeptide(L)'
;MQPLIEKWNSLRDEDKNLFPLLECLSSVATALQTGFLPYCEPVYKRCICLVKQTLEQCELNNTHPDQYECPDKDFMVVALDLLSGLAEGMGSLMTPLVTNSEILPLVYQ
;
A
#
# COMPACT_ATOMS: atom_id res chain seq x y z
N MET A 1 -4.02 -3.74 18.19
CA MET A 1 -3.86 -2.87 17.01
C MET A 1 -3.38 -1.46 17.33
N GLN A 2 -3.82 -0.81 18.41
CA GLN A 2 -3.50 0.60 18.72
C GLN A 2 -2.02 1.04 18.53
N PRO A 3 -0.99 0.36 19.08
CA PRO A 3 0.40 0.80 18.90
C PRO A 3 0.90 0.71 17.44
N LEU A 4 0.38 -0.25 16.66
CA LEU A 4 0.71 -0.37 15.24
C LEU A 4 0.11 0.79 14.43
N ILE A 5 -1.12 1.21 14.77
CA ILE A 5 -1.79 2.34 14.12
C ILE A 5 -1.14 3.68 14.50
N GLU A 6 -0.70 3.83 15.75
CA GLU A 6 0.07 5.01 16.17
C GLU A 6 1.38 5.11 15.38
N LYS A 7 2.10 3.99 15.22
CA LYS A 7 3.32 3.96 14.41
C LYS A 7 3.02 4.24 12.95
N TRP A 8 1.96 3.65 12.39
CA TRP A 8 1.48 3.89 11.03
C TRP A 8 1.27 5.38 10.76
N ASN A 9 0.54 6.07 11.62
CA ASN A 9 0.25 7.50 11.47
C ASN A 9 1.50 8.39 11.64
N SER A 10 2.53 7.90 12.33
CA SER A 10 3.77 8.66 12.58
C SER A 10 4.77 8.61 11.42
N LEU A 11 4.71 7.57 10.59
CA LEU A 11 5.66 7.37 9.49
C LEU A 11 5.19 8.12 8.25
N ARG A 12 6.14 8.72 7.52
CA ARG A 12 5.91 9.34 6.21
C ARG A 12 6.03 8.30 5.10
N ASP A 13 5.50 8.62 3.92
CA ASP A 13 5.46 7.71 2.77
C ASP A 13 6.84 7.43 2.17
N GLU A 14 7.82 8.28 2.44
CA GLU A 14 9.20 8.12 2.01
C GLU A 14 10.09 7.46 3.09
N ASP A 15 9.52 7.10 4.25
CA ASP A 15 10.27 6.53 5.36
C ASP A 15 10.40 5.00 5.21
N LYS A 16 11.63 4.51 5.03
CA LYS A 16 11.92 3.07 4.91
C LYS A 16 11.54 2.24 6.14
N ASN A 17 11.30 2.89 7.29
CA ASN A 17 10.71 2.21 8.44
C ASN A 17 9.27 1.74 8.19
N LEU A 18 8.65 2.13 7.06
CA LEU A 18 7.39 1.57 6.60
C LEU A 18 7.50 0.10 6.21
N PHE A 19 8.64 -0.38 5.70
CA PHE A 19 8.72 -1.74 5.16
C PHE A 19 8.40 -2.81 6.22
N PRO A 20 9.06 -2.81 7.40
CA PRO A 20 8.76 -3.80 8.43
C PRO A 20 7.34 -3.64 8.99
N LEU A 21 6.79 -2.42 8.98
CA LEU A 21 5.44 -2.16 9.45
C LEU A 21 4.39 -2.70 8.47
N LEU A 22 4.58 -2.48 7.16
CA LEU A 22 3.68 -2.96 6.11
C LEU A 22 3.67 -4.48 6.05
N GLU A 23 4.83 -5.12 6.12
CA GLU A 23 4.95 -6.59 6.20
C GLU A 23 4.26 -7.16 7.46
N CYS A 24 4.43 -6.48 8.61
CA CYS A 24 3.74 -6.84 9.84
C CYS A 24 2.23 -6.72 9.70
N LEU A 25 1.74 -5.61 9.13
CA LEU A 25 0.31 -5.40 8.89
C LEU A 25 -0.25 -6.42 7.89
N SER A 26 0.54 -6.87 6.92
CA SER A 26 0.15 -7.90 5.94
C SER A 26 -0.17 -9.20 6.66
N SER A 27 0.77 -9.67 7.50
CA SER A 27 0.57 -10.85 8.35
C SER A 27 -0.61 -10.71 9.33
N VAL A 28 -0.78 -9.53 9.92
CA VAL A 28 -1.88 -9.24 10.86
C VAL A 28 -3.24 -9.21 10.16
N ALA A 29 -3.33 -8.61 8.97
CA ALA A 29 -4.56 -8.57 8.18
C ALA A 29 -5.02 -9.97 7.79
N THR A 30 -4.10 -10.82 7.32
CA THR A 30 -4.40 -12.21 6.99
C THR A 30 -4.85 -13.00 8.24
N ALA A 31 -4.18 -12.81 9.38
CA ALA A 31 -4.52 -13.52 10.61
C ALA A 31 -5.84 -13.05 11.27
N LEU A 32 -6.11 -11.74 11.27
CA LEU A 32 -7.31 -11.17 11.88
C LEU A 32 -8.55 -11.27 10.98
N GLN A 33 -8.38 -11.44 9.67
CA GLN A 33 -9.46 -11.52 8.71
C GLN A 33 -10.44 -10.33 8.87
N THR A 34 -11.72 -10.62 9.09
CA THR A 34 -12.77 -9.61 9.31
C THR A 34 -12.54 -8.75 10.56
N GLY A 35 -11.71 -9.20 11.50
CA GLY A 35 -11.26 -8.39 12.64
C GLY A 35 -10.41 -7.18 12.26
N PHE A 36 -9.88 -7.14 11.04
CA PHE A 36 -9.13 -5.99 10.51
C PHE A 36 -10.01 -4.92 9.87
N LEU A 37 -11.31 -5.17 9.64
CA LEU A 37 -12.22 -4.25 8.95
C LEU A 37 -12.19 -2.80 9.45
N PRO A 38 -12.15 -2.51 10.77
CA PRO A 38 -12.12 -1.13 11.28
C PRO A 38 -10.88 -0.33 10.83
N TYR A 39 -9.82 -1.02 10.38
CA TYR A 39 -8.55 -0.43 9.98
C TYR A 39 -8.30 -0.55 8.47
N CYS A 40 -9.12 -1.32 7.76
CA CYS A 40 -8.87 -1.70 6.38
C CYS A 40 -8.84 -0.51 5.42
N GLU A 41 -9.86 0.36 5.46
CA GLU A 41 -9.99 1.47 4.50
C GLU A 41 -8.79 2.43 4.48
N PRO A 42 -8.31 2.98 5.61
CA PRO A 42 -7.14 3.88 5.59
C PRO A 42 -5.85 3.16 5.18
N VAL A 43 -5.71 1.88 5.51
CA VAL A 43 -4.55 1.07 5.12
C VAL A 43 -4.56 0.85 3.60
N TYR A 44 -5.69 0.43 3.05
CA TYR A 44 -5.89 0.23 1.62
C TYR A 44 -5.59 1.51 0.82
N LYS A 45 -6.18 2.64 1.23
CA LYS A 45 -5.99 3.93 0.54
C LYS A 45 -4.52 4.36 0.48
N ARG A 46 -3.77 4.17 1.58
CA ARG A 46 -2.35 4.51 1.61
C ARG A 46 -1.53 3.61 0.69
N CYS A 47 -1.80 2.31 0.65
CA CYS A 47 -1.13 1.41 -0.28
C CYS A 47 -1.36 1.80 -1.74
N ILE A 48 -2.60 2.17 -2.11
CA ILE A 48 -2.89 2.69 -3.46
C ILE A 48 -2.07 3.95 -3.76
N CYS A 49 -1.96 4.85 -2.79
CA CYS A 49 -1.18 6.09 -2.94
C CYS A 49 0.30 5.80 -3.17
N LEU A 50 0.91 4.90 -2.39
CA LEU A 50 2.31 4.49 -2.54
C LEU A 50 2.60 3.88 -3.92
N VAL A 51 1.71 3.00 -4.40
CA VAL A 51 1.83 2.40 -5.74
C VAL A 51 1.75 3.49 -6.81
N LYS A 52 0.74 4.37 -6.73
CA LYS A 52 0.54 5.46 -7.69
C LYS A 52 1.74 6.41 -7.75
N GLN A 53 2.22 6.87 -6.60
CA GLN A 53 3.38 7.77 -6.52
C GLN A 53 4.64 7.12 -7.12
N THR A 54 4.86 5.84 -6.83
CA THR A 54 6.02 5.11 -7.36
C THR A 54 5.95 4.99 -8.89
N LEU A 55 4.77 4.70 -9.44
CA LEU A 55 4.55 4.62 -10.90
C LEU A 55 4.73 5.99 -11.57
N GLU A 56 4.13 7.05 -11.03
CA GLU A 56 4.29 8.42 -11.55
C GLU A 56 5.77 8.84 -11.54
N GLN A 57 6.52 8.53 -10.47
CA GLN A 57 7.96 8.80 -10.40
C GLN A 57 8.76 7.99 -11.41
N CYS A 58 8.37 6.73 -11.69
CA CYS A 58 9.00 5.93 -12.74
C CYS A 58 8.78 6.55 -14.12
N GLU A 59 7.58 7.03 -14.42
CA GLU A 59 7.27 7.70 -15.69
C GLU A 59 8.06 9.01 -15.85
N LEU A 60 8.17 9.81 -14.79
CA LEU A 60 8.96 11.03 -14.79
C LEU A 60 10.46 10.75 -15.01
N ASN A 61 11.02 9.76 -14.32
CA ASN A 61 12.41 9.33 -14.52
C ASN A 61 12.63 8.79 -15.94
N ASN A 62 11.69 8.02 -16.50
CA ASN A 62 11.81 7.50 -17.87
C ASN A 62 11.77 8.60 -18.94
N THR A 63 10.94 9.64 -18.74
CA THR A 63 10.80 10.75 -19.70
C THR A 63 11.89 11.81 -19.55
N HIS A 64 12.33 12.07 -18.32
CA HIS A 64 13.30 13.12 -17.98
C HIS A 64 14.35 12.61 -16.98
N PRO A 65 15.22 11.66 -17.38
CA PRO A 65 16.16 11.00 -16.46
C PRO A 65 17.19 11.95 -15.84
N ASP A 66 17.48 13.08 -16.49
CA ASP A 66 18.41 14.08 -15.97
C ASP A 66 17.80 14.99 -14.88
N GLN A 67 16.47 14.98 -14.72
CA GLN A 67 15.73 15.83 -13.78
C GLN A 67 15.13 15.07 -12.60
N TYR A 68 14.85 13.78 -12.76
CA TYR A 68 14.21 12.95 -11.75
C TYR A 68 15.03 11.70 -11.47
N GLU A 69 15.20 11.36 -10.20
CA GLU A 69 15.86 10.13 -9.78
C GLU A 69 14.95 8.91 -9.94
N CYS A 70 15.54 7.73 -10.11
CA CYS A 70 14.80 6.48 -10.13
C CYS A 70 14.19 6.24 -8.74
N PRO A 71 12.86 6.03 -8.64
CA PRO A 71 12.22 5.82 -7.34
C PRO A 71 12.59 4.47 -6.75
N ASP A 72 12.52 4.40 -5.42
CA ASP A 72 12.69 3.15 -4.70
C ASP A 72 11.42 2.29 -4.85
N LYS A 73 11.50 1.27 -5.73
CA LYS A 73 10.37 0.40 -6.04
C LYS A 73 9.98 -0.52 -4.89
N ASP A 74 10.78 -0.61 -3.83
CA ASP A 74 10.45 -1.43 -2.67
C ASP A 74 9.16 -0.95 -1.99
N PHE A 75 8.89 0.37 -1.98
CA PHE A 75 7.62 0.93 -1.47
C PHE A 75 6.40 0.35 -2.19
N MET A 76 6.46 0.25 -3.51
CA MET A 76 5.41 -0.35 -4.32
C MET A 76 5.26 -1.85 -4.02
N VAL A 77 6.37 -2.58 -3.89
CA VAL A 77 6.37 -4.03 -3.60
C VAL A 77 5.69 -4.30 -2.26
N VAL A 78 6.08 -3.62 -1.17
CA VAL A 78 5.49 -3.85 0.15
C VAL A 78 4.04 -3.36 0.24
N ALA A 79 3.67 -2.31 -0.50
CA ALA A 79 2.29 -1.85 -0.58
C ALA A 79 1.39 -2.87 -1.29
N LEU A 80 1.86 -3.47 -2.39
CA LEU A 80 1.16 -4.53 -3.11
C LEU A 80 1.04 -5.81 -2.30
N ASP A 81 2.08 -6.20 -1.54
CA ASP A 81 2.01 -7.34 -0.62
C ASP A 81 0.91 -7.14 0.44
N LEU A 82 0.86 -5.96 1.07
CA LEU A 82 -0.20 -5.67 2.03
C LEU A 82 -1.59 -5.66 1.39
N LEU A 83 -1.76 -5.13 0.17
CA LEU A 83 -3.02 -5.22 -0.56
C LEU A 83 -3.44 -6.68 -0.80
N SER A 84 -2.47 -7.56 -1.08
CA SER A 84 -2.69 -9.01 -1.20
C SER A 84 -3.13 -9.62 0.14
N GLY A 85 -2.45 -9.32 1.25
CA GLY A 85 -2.83 -9.79 2.59
C GLY A 85 -4.21 -9.31 3.04
N LEU A 86 -4.59 -8.06 2.71
CA LEU A 86 -5.95 -7.55 2.93
C LEU A 86 -6.99 -8.35 2.12
N ALA A 87 -6.71 -8.62 0.84
CA ALA A 87 -7.58 -9.41 -0.02
C ALA A 87 -7.71 -10.86 0.45
N GLU A 88 -6.62 -11.47 0.92
CA GLU A 88 -6.61 -12.81 1.49
C GLU A 88 -7.43 -12.88 2.79
N GLY A 89 -7.21 -11.94 3.71
CA GLY A 89 -7.89 -11.93 5.01
C GLY A 89 -9.38 -11.60 4.94
N MET A 90 -9.80 -10.68 4.05
CA MET A 90 -11.18 -10.16 4.01
C MET A 90 -12.00 -10.63 2.81
N GLY A 91 -11.36 -11.23 1.79
CA GLY A 91 -12.03 -11.79 0.63
C GLY A 91 -12.99 -10.81 -0.05
N SER A 92 -14.25 -11.23 -0.24
CA SER A 92 -15.27 -10.44 -0.96
C SER A 92 -15.64 -9.12 -0.25
N LEU A 93 -15.30 -8.95 1.02
CA LEU A 93 -15.52 -7.69 1.74
C LEU A 93 -14.65 -6.55 1.20
N MET A 94 -13.58 -6.86 0.45
CA MET A 94 -12.75 -5.87 -0.22
C MET A 94 -13.41 -5.28 -1.47
N THR A 95 -14.48 -5.91 -2.00
CA THR A 95 -15.13 -5.49 -3.26
C THR A 95 -15.45 -3.99 -3.32
N PRO A 96 -16.02 -3.36 -2.28
CA PRO A 96 -16.31 -1.92 -2.31
C PRO A 96 -15.04 -1.07 -2.40
N LEU A 97 -13.95 -1.47 -1.74
CA LEU A 97 -12.69 -0.73 -1.77
C LEU A 97 -12.03 -0.83 -3.13
N VAL A 98 -12.00 -2.03 -3.72
CA VAL A 98 -11.47 -2.26 -5.06
C VAL A 98 -12.26 -1.47 -6.10
N THR A 99 -13.60 -1.53 -6.04
CA THR A 99 -14.49 -0.87 -7.01
C THR A 99 -14.37 0.65 -6.98
N ASN A 100 -14.09 1.24 -5.81
CA ASN A 100 -13.96 2.68 -5.62
C ASN A 100 -12.49 3.16 -5.64
N SER A 101 -11.58 2.38 -6.23
CA SER A 101 -10.16 2.72 -6.28
C SER A 101 -9.60 2.63 -7.70
N GLU A 102 -8.44 3.25 -7.90
CA GLU A 102 -7.71 3.24 -9.16
C GLU A 102 -6.79 2.01 -9.30
N ILE A 103 -6.89 1.00 -8.43
CA ILE A 103 -5.96 -0.13 -8.42
C ILE A 103 -5.91 -0.89 -9.75
N LEU A 104 -7.06 -1.08 -10.40
CA LEU A 104 -7.13 -1.80 -11.68
C LEU A 104 -6.36 -1.02 -12.76
N PRO A 105 -6.65 0.27 -13.03
CA PRO A 105 -5.83 1.08 -13.91
C PRO A 105 -4.32 1.02 -13.61
N LEU A 106 -3.93 1.12 -12.33
CA LEU A 106 -2.52 1.15 -11.92
C LEU A 106 -1.79 -0.17 -12.18
N VAL A 107 -2.47 -1.32 -12.10
CA VAL A 107 -1.87 -2.64 -12.34
C VAL A 107 -1.77 -2.97 -13.84
N TYR A 108 -2.55 -2.30 -14.69
CA TYR A 108 -2.53 -2.51 -16.15
C TYR A 108 -1.62 -1.53 -16.92
N GLN A 109 -0.96 -0.59 -16.23
CA GLN A 109 0.08 0.29 -16.80
C GLN A 109 1.44 -0.43 -16.88
#